data_AF-A0A8A7KEK8-F1
#
_entry.id   AF-A0A8A7KEK8-F1
#
_cell.length_a   1.000
_cell.length_b   1.000
_cell.length_c   1.000
_cell.angle_alpha   90.00
_cell.angle_beta   90.00
_cell.angle_gamma   90.00
#
_symmetry.space_group_name_H-M   'P 1'
#
loop_
_entity.id
_entity.type
_entity.pdbx_description
1 polymer ?
#
loop_
_entity_poly.entity_id
_entity_poly.type
_entity_poly.pdbx_seq_one_letter_code
_entity_poly.pdbx_strand_id
1 'polypeptide(L)'
;MIVLLDQQVVIIGDLVDSRKLENRREVQEKLNFVLDEVNSKYREVIRVPFKVTLGDEFVGVLESYEQMLDLLQYMDVKFNGIELRYGLGAGLFDNYKGQGYKNALEAINTAKKNKFKVHLLMDNNRDTALLIINLLLHLYFSILAKYNGRQKYIIYQLARGKTQEEIAAVLDTSQSSISQSLKKINWALLLKTNEIFYNLQQYIKICSDICKGTYIALIAAWPTKANDERVVRNLLNSINQEYSDIIRSKLILTSLSSEDDDFYEFQGLFYNEQDKFNRILSLIVDIYIELQGLYSGLGIGDIATKIRNEALGMDGTAFYRAREVLASCFSQKMQLGIKFSNNFIDDLYAHVLSLFIEIIKSWSPKQSLAVRYKQKGLTQNQIKEKMNLSRSTVVEHLQRAGWYEYEFIFNSICNLFILDKNTTI
;
A
#
# COMPACT_ATOMS: atom_id res chain seq x y z
N MET A 1 2.49 5.91 -23.74
CA MET A 1 2.67 4.44 -23.83
C MET A 1 3.77 4.08 -22.87
N ILE A 2 3.49 3.19 -21.92
CA ILE A 2 4.40 2.95 -20.80
C ILE A 2 5.52 2.03 -21.28
N VAL A 3 6.70 2.62 -21.45
CA VAL A 3 7.91 1.96 -21.98
C VAL A 3 8.64 1.17 -20.87
N LEU A 4 8.13 1.16 -19.64
CA LEU A 4 8.76 0.46 -18.52
C LEU A 4 8.80 -1.07 -18.73
N LEU A 5 7.88 -1.62 -19.51
CA LEU A 5 7.66 -3.07 -19.61
C LEU A 5 8.76 -3.79 -20.40
N ASP A 6 9.39 -3.11 -21.36
CA ASP A 6 10.44 -3.66 -22.23
C ASP A 6 11.85 -3.21 -21.80
N GLN A 7 11.96 -2.50 -20.68
CA GLN A 7 13.22 -1.97 -20.20
C GLN A 7 13.89 -2.90 -19.21
N GLN A 8 15.23 -2.97 -19.31
CA GLN A 8 16.08 -3.56 -18.30
C GLN A 8 15.85 -2.86 -16.96
N VAL A 9 15.92 -3.64 -15.89
CA VAL A 9 15.84 -3.14 -14.52
C VAL A 9 17.18 -3.38 -13.84
N VAL A 10 17.89 -2.29 -13.55
CA VAL A 10 19.10 -2.33 -12.73
C VAL A 10 18.70 -2.32 -11.27
N ILE A 11 19.23 -3.27 -10.50
CA ILE A 11 18.96 -3.41 -9.07
C ILE A 11 20.26 -3.17 -8.32
N ILE A 12 20.27 -2.17 -7.46
CA ILE A 12 21.33 -1.93 -6.47
C ILE A 12 20.77 -2.31 -5.11
N GLY A 13 21.37 -3.31 -4.46
CA GLY A 13 21.04 -3.73 -3.11
C GLY A 13 22.09 -3.30 -2.10
N ASP A 14 21.66 -3.02 -0.88
CA ASP A 14 22.48 -2.56 0.25
C ASP A 14 22.02 -3.25 1.54
N LEU A 15 22.95 -3.72 2.38
CA LEU A 15 22.63 -4.30 3.69
C LEU A 15 22.52 -3.16 4.72
N VAL A 16 21.32 -2.95 5.26
CA VAL A 16 21.06 -1.88 6.23
C VAL A 16 21.81 -2.13 7.53
N ASP A 17 22.52 -1.11 8.01
CA ASP A 17 23.30 -1.15 9.27
C ASP A 17 24.36 -2.28 9.34
N SER A 18 24.79 -2.82 8.19
CA SER A 18 25.82 -3.87 8.09
C SER A 18 27.11 -3.54 8.86
N ARG A 19 27.44 -2.25 8.95
CA ARG A 19 28.64 -1.76 9.64
C ARG A 19 28.60 -1.99 11.15
N LYS A 20 27.42 -2.19 11.74
CA LYS A 20 27.21 -2.45 13.17
C LYS A 20 27.14 -3.94 13.50
N LEU A 21 27.19 -4.82 12.49
CA LEU A 21 27.14 -6.26 12.71
C LEU A 21 28.50 -6.76 13.21
N GLU A 22 28.49 -7.49 14.33
CA GLU A 22 29.70 -8.08 14.92
C GLU A 22 30.31 -9.18 14.01
N ASN A 23 29.46 -9.89 13.25
CA ASN A 23 29.85 -11.03 12.40
C ASN A 23 29.95 -10.68 10.91
N ARG A 24 30.67 -9.61 10.56
CA ARG A 24 30.76 -9.13 9.16
C ARG A 24 31.17 -10.18 8.13
N ARG A 25 32.12 -11.05 8.49
CA ARG A 25 32.62 -12.10 7.58
C ARG A 25 31.53 -13.11 7.24
N GLU A 26 30.79 -13.60 8.23
CA GLU A 26 29.68 -14.55 8.04
C GLU A 26 28.57 -13.93 7.19
N VAL A 27 28.28 -12.64 7.41
CA VAL A 27 27.29 -11.89 6.61
C VAL A 27 27.73 -11.78 5.15
N GLN A 28 29.03 -11.55 4.89
CA GLN A 28 29.57 -11.50 3.54
C GLN A 28 29.54 -12.87 2.84
N GLU A 29 29.88 -13.94 3.56
CA GLU A 29 29.82 -15.31 3.05
C GLU A 29 28.37 -15.71 2.72
N LYS A 30 27.42 -15.37 3.61
CA LYS A 30 25.99 -15.52 3.36
C LYS A 30 25.53 -14.69 2.17
N LEU A 31 26.01 -13.45 2.03
CA LEU A 31 25.66 -12.58 0.90
C LEU A 31 26.06 -13.26 -0.42
N ASN A 32 27.31 -13.66 -0.56
CA ASN A 32 27.80 -14.34 -1.76
C ASN A 32 26.99 -15.61 -2.07
N PHE A 33 26.76 -16.46 -1.05
CA PHE A 33 25.99 -17.69 -1.22
C PHE A 33 24.56 -17.40 -1.74
N VAL A 34 23.86 -16.42 -1.16
CA VAL A 34 22.50 -16.11 -1.60
C VAL A 34 22.50 -15.48 -3.00
N LEU A 35 23.49 -14.64 -3.34
CA LEU A 35 23.60 -14.10 -4.71
C LEU A 35 23.84 -15.20 -5.74
N ASP A 36 24.65 -16.21 -5.43
CA ASP A 36 24.85 -17.39 -6.28
C ASP A 36 23.56 -18.20 -6.45
N GLU A 37 22.79 -18.42 -5.37
CA GLU A 37 21.47 -19.05 -5.45
C GLU A 37 20.51 -18.24 -6.33
N VAL A 38 20.49 -16.90 -6.21
CA VAL A 38 19.67 -16.02 -7.02
C VAL A 38 20.07 -16.11 -8.50
N ASN A 39 21.37 -16.02 -8.79
CA ASN A 39 21.90 -16.11 -10.15
C ASN A 39 21.57 -17.45 -10.82
N SER A 40 21.55 -18.54 -10.06
CA SER A 40 21.13 -19.86 -10.55
C SER A 40 19.63 -19.93 -10.77
N LYS A 41 18.83 -19.51 -9.78
CA LYS A 41 17.37 -19.65 -9.78
C LYS A 41 16.67 -18.75 -10.80
N TYR A 42 17.18 -17.55 -11.02
CA TYR A 42 16.59 -16.52 -11.89
C TYR A 42 17.41 -16.32 -13.18
N ARG A 43 18.25 -17.29 -13.55
CA ARG A 43 19.17 -17.20 -14.69
C ARG A 43 18.52 -16.71 -15.98
N GLU A 44 17.31 -17.19 -16.28
CA GLU A 44 16.59 -16.88 -17.52
C GLU A 44 16.15 -15.42 -17.64
N VAL A 45 16.03 -14.70 -16.51
CA VAL A 45 15.60 -13.29 -16.48
C VAL A 45 16.71 -12.33 -16.08
N ILE A 46 17.88 -12.85 -15.72
CA ILE A 46 19.04 -12.06 -15.32
C ILE A 46 19.91 -11.77 -16.54
N ARG A 47 20.00 -10.50 -16.92
CA ARG A 47 20.91 -9.99 -17.95
C ARG A 47 22.35 -9.93 -17.46
N VAL A 48 22.54 -9.40 -16.25
CA VAL A 48 23.84 -9.27 -15.60
C VAL A 48 23.75 -9.89 -14.21
N PRO A 49 24.53 -10.95 -13.92
CA PRO A 49 24.51 -11.62 -12.63
C PRO A 49 24.71 -10.65 -11.47
N PHE A 50 23.98 -10.91 -10.39
CA PHE A 50 24.15 -10.21 -9.13
C PHE A 50 25.54 -10.48 -8.58
N LYS A 51 26.27 -9.42 -8.29
CA LYS A 51 27.59 -9.49 -7.67
C LYS A 51 27.79 -8.35 -6.69
N VAL A 52 28.60 -8.60 -5.67
CA VAL A 52 29.05 -7.57 -4.74
C VAL A 52 29.94 -6.57 -5.48
N THR A 53 29.74 -5.28 -5.24
CA THR A 53 30.55 -4.21 -5.82
C THR A 53 31.48 -3.59 -4.79
N LEU A 54 30.92 -2.98 -3.74
CA LEU A 54 31.66 -2.28 -2.70
C LEU A 54 31.12 -2.65 -1.32
N GLY A 55 31.91 -3.40 -0.54
CA GLY A 55 31.54 -3.82 0.80
C GLY A 55 30.27 -4.68 0.82
N ASP A 56 29.20 -4.09 1.30
CA ASP A 56 27.87 -4.69 1.49
C ASP A 56 26.87 -4.35 0.37
N GLU A 57 27.28 -3.55 -0.61
CA GLU A 57 26.48 -3.24 -1.79
C GLU A 57 26.66 -4.29 -2.90
N PHE A 58 25.57 -4.61 -3.60
CA PHE A 58 25.57 -5.50 -4.75
C PHE A 58 24.73 -4.95 -5.88
N VAL A 59 25.05 -5.40 -7.10
CA VAL A 59 24.36 -4.96 -8.32
C VAL A 59 24.04 -6.16 -9.19
N GLY A 60 22.83 -6.20 -9.73
CA GLY A 60 22.40 -7.12 -10.78
C GLY A 60 21.45 -6.42 -11.75
N VAL A 61 21.22 -7.03 -12.91
CA VAL A 61 20.35 -6.47 -13.95
C VAL A 61 19.39 -7.54 -14.44
N LEU A 62 18.10 -7.21 -14.44
CA LEU A 62 17.04 -8.03 -15.02
C LEU A 62 16.74 -7.59 -16.45
N GLU A 63 16.35 -8.53 -17.31
CA GLU A 63 15.89 -8.23 -18.68
C GLU A 63 14.55 -7.48 -18.69
N SER A 64 13.68 -7.75 -17.71
CA SER A 64 12.39 -7.07 -17.54
C SER A 64 11.96 -7.05 -16.06
N TYR A 65 10.83 -6.42 -15.79
CA TYR A 65 10.28 -6.25 -14.44
C TYR A 65 9.45 -7.47 -13.95
N GLU A 66 9.08 -8.41 -14.81
CA GLU A 66 8.03 -9.43 -14.53
C GLU A 66 8.31 -10.28 -13.28
N GLN A 67 9.57 -10.62 -13.04
CA GLN A 67 9.99 -11.41 -11.88
C GLN A 67 10.64 -10.58 -10.76
N MET A 68 10.61 -9.25 -10.87
CA MET A 68 11.25 -8.35 -9.92
C MET A 68 10.71 -8.56 -8.50
N LEU A 69 9.39 -8.57 -8.32
CA LEU A 69 8.80 -8.70 -6.98
C LEU A 69 9.11 -10.07 -6.35
N ASP A 70 8.99 -11.17 -7.12
CA ASP A 70 9.31 -12.52 -6.65
C ASP A 70 10.79 -12.64 -6.24
N LEU A 71 11.71 -12.07 -7.03
CA LEU A 71 13.14 -12.07 -6.74
C LEU A 71 13.46 -11.25 -5.48
N LEU A 72 12.92 -10.04 -5.35
CA LEU A 72 13.15 -9.20 -4.16
C LEU A 72 12.58 -9.87 -2.89
N GLN A 73 11.40 -10.49 -2.99
CA GLN A 73 10.83 -11.25 -1.88
C GLN A 73 11.67 -12.49 -1.52
N TYR A 74 12.18 -13.20 -2.52
CA TYR A 74 13.07 -14.35 -2.30
C TYR A 74 14.34 -13.94 -1.54
N MET A 75 14.97 -12.82 -1.94
CA MET A 75 16.10 -12.26 -1.21
C MET A 75 15.70 -11.94 0.24
N ASP A 76 14.58 -11.27 0.46
CA ASP A 76 14.11 -10.94 1.83
C ASP A 76 13.85 -12.16 2.72
N VAL A 77 13.39 -13.27 2.13
CA VAL A 77 13.22 -14.54 2.84
C VAL A 77 14.58 -15.15 3.20
N LYS A 78 15.55 -15.14 2.29
CA LYS A 78 16.89 -15.71 2.49
C LYS A 78 17.74 -14.89 3.46
N PHE A 79 17.60 -13.57 3.45
CA PHE A 79 18.24 -12.66 4.39
C PHE A 79 17.42 -12.45 5.67
N ASN A 80 16.62 -13.43 6.10
CA ASN A 80 15.90 -13.32 7.37
C ASN A 80 16.84 -12.91 8.53
N GLY A 81 16.46 -11.86 9.26
CA GLY A 81 17.25 -11.24 10.33
C GLY A 81 18.22 -10.14 9.88
N ILE A 82 18.44 -9.94 8.58
CA ILE A 82 19.26 -8.86 8.04
C ILE A 82 18.42 -8.04 7.05
N GLU A 83 18.30 -6.74 7.30
CA GLU A 83 17.49 -5.87 6.46
C GLU A 83 18.24 -5.49 5.20
N LEU A 84 17.66 -5.81 4.04
CA LEU A 84 18.11 -5.30 2.74
C LEU A 84 17.40 -3.99 2.36
N ARG A 85 18.02 -3.18 1.53
CA ARG A 85 17.39 -2.05 0.85
C ARG A 85 17.74 -2.08 -0.63
N TYR A 86 16.80 -1.66 -1.49
CA TYR A 86 16.96 -1.72 -2.94
C TYR A 86 16.71 -0.37 -3.61
N GLY A 87 17.57 -0.01 -4.55
CA GLY A 87 17.31 1.01 -5.56
C GLY A 87 17.12 0.34 -6.90
N LEU A 88 15.98 0.60 -7.53
CA LEU A 88 15.63 0.04 -8.83
C LEU A 88 15.67 1.15 -9.87
N GLY A 89 16.34 0.91 -10.98
CA GLY A 89 16.42 1.85 -12.09
C GLY A 89 16.02 1.19 -13.39
N ALA A 90 14.89 1.62 -13.95
CA ALA A 90 14.49 1.23 -15.30
C ALA A 90 15.32 1.99 -16.33
N GLY A 91 15.82 1.28 -17.34
CA GLY A 91 16.59 1.84 -18.44
C GLY A 91 17.80 0.99 -18.82
N LEU A 92 18.46 1.35 -19.92
CA LEU A 92 19.59 0.59 -20.45
C LEU A 92 20.74 0.52 -19.42
N PHE A 93 21.24 -0.69 -19.21
CA PHE A 93 22.51 -0.93 -18.53
C PHE A 93 23.66 -0.93 -19.55
N ASP A 94 24.59 0.00 -19.37
CA ASP A 94 25.86 0.06 -20.11
C ASP A 94 27.01 0.19 -19.10
N ASN A 95 27.54 -0.94 -18.65
CA ASN A 95 28.73 -1.05 -17.79
C ASN A 95 28.86 0.05 -16.71
N TYR A 96 27.83 0.20 -15.85
CA TYR A 96 27.74 1.21 -14.77
C TYR A 96 27.68 2.69 -15.22
N LYS A 97 27.49 2.96 -16.50
CA LYS A 97 27.33 4.29 -17.09
C LYS A 97 25.94 4.53 -17.69
N GLY A 98 25.25 3.43 -18.01
CA GLY A 98 23.90 3.45 -18.56
C GLY A 98 22.87 4.09 -17.63
N GLN A 99 21.79 4.58 -18.23
CA GLN A 99 20.76 5.35 -17.55
C GLN A 99 20.03 4.52 -16.47
N GLY A 100 19.83 3.22 -16.69
CA GLY A 100 19.26 2.34 -15.67
C GLY A 100 20.11 2.32 -14.38
N TYR A 101 21.44 2.35 -14.50
CA TYR A 101 22.32 2.38 -13.32
C TYR A 101 22.27 3.73 -12.58
N LYS A 102 22.20 4.84 -13.31
CA LYS A 102 22.02 6.18 -12.70
C LYS A 102 20.69 6.27 -11.95
N ASN A 103 19.61 5.78 -12.56
CA ASN A 103 18.28 5.72 -11.94
C ASN A 103 18.31 4.85 -10.68
N ALA A 104 18.97 3.69 -10.71
CA ALA A 104 19.09 2.82 -9.54
C ALA A 104 19.88 3.47 -8.39
N LEU A 105 20.94 4.22 -8.70
CA LEU A 105 21.73 4.99 -7.73
C LEU A 105 20.90 6.10 -7.07
N GLU A 106 20.11 6.83 -7.85
CA GLU A 106 19.21 7.84 -7.30
C GLU A 106 18.08 7.20 -6.48
N ALA A 107 17.58 6.04 -6.91
CA ALA A 107 16.52 5.31 -6.25
C ALA A 107 16.97 4.77 -4.88
N ILE A 108 18.18 4.19 -4.76
CA ILE A 108 18.68 3.71 -3.46
C ILE A 108 18.88 4.87 -2.48
N ASN A 109 19.32 6.03 -2.97
CA ASN A 109 19.43 7.24 -2.14
C ASN A 109 18.07 7.75 -1.68
N THR A 110 17.07 7.71 -2.56
CA THR A 110 15.68 8.05 -2.23
C THR A 110 15.11 7.09 -1.18
N ALA A 111 15.36 5.79 -1.32
CA ALA A 111 14.97 4.78 -0.34
C ALA A 111 15.68 5.01 1.02
N LYS A 112 16.98 5.30 1.02
CA LYS A 112 17.76 5.63 2.23
C LYS A 112 17.21 6.86 2.95
N LYS A 113 16.88 7.92 2.21
CA LYS A 113 16.35 9.19 2.74
C LYS A 113 14.97 9.02 3.39
N ASN A 114 14.06 8.32 2.72
CA ASN A 114 12.67 8.17 3.17
C ASN A 114 12.43 6.91 4.02
N LYS A 115 13.47 6.11 4.27
CA LYS A 115 13.41 4.83 4.99
C LYS A 115 12.56 3.76 4.30
N PHE A 116 12.47 3.81 2.97
CA PHE A 116 11.86 2.73 2.21
C PHE A 116 12.77 1.52 2.14
N LYS A 117 12.12 0.36 1.97
CA LYS A 117 12.78 -0.89 1.59
C LYS A 117 13.27 -0.84 0.15
N VAL A 118 12.47 -0.27 -0.74
CA VAL A 118 12.69 -0.30 -2.18
C VAL A 118 12.15 0.99 -2.79
N HIS A 119 12.77 1.48 -3.86
CA HIS A 119 12.23 2.56 -4.67
C HIS A 119 12.60 2.33 -6.14
N LEU A 120 11.71 2.71 -7.07
CA LEU A 120 11.92 2.59 -8.51
C LEU A 120 11.92 3.97 -9.17
N LEU A 121 12.92 4.22 -10.01
CA LEU A 121 13.00 5.41 -10.86
C LEU A 121 13.12 5.03 -12.34
N MET A 122 12.62 5.92 -13.21
CA MET A 122 12.80 5.87 -14.66
C MET A 122 12.92 7.30 -15.22
N ASP A 123 13.32 7.45 -16.49
CA ASP A 123 13.55 8.80 -17.06
C ASP A 123 12.29 9.68 -17.17
N ASN A 124 11.10 9.09 -17.16
CA ASN A 124 9.81 9.80 -17.10
C ASN A 124 9.10 9.60 -15.74
N ASN A 125 9.53 10.36 -14.73
CA ASN A 125 9.02 10.27 -13.35
C ASN A 125 7.59 10.83 -13.11
N ARG A 126 6.85 11.20 -14.16
CA ARG A 126 5.46 11.73 -14.06
C ARG A 126 4.37 10.74 -14.46
N ASP A 127 4.73 9.46 -14.59
CA ASP A 127 3.81 8.40 -15.01
C ASP A 127 2.94 7.92 -13.83
N THR A 128 1.62 8.02 -13.96
CA THR A 128 0.64 7.47 -13.00
C THR A 128 0.94 6.00 -12.67
N ALA A 129 1.33 5.19 -13.66
CA ALA A 129 1.67 3.79 -13.41
C ALA A 129 2.93 3.62 -12.57
N LEU A 130 3.98 4.44 -12.79
CA LEU A 130 5.16 4.40 -11.94
C LEU A 130 4.83 4.77 -10.49
N LEU A 131 3.97 5.76 -10.31
CA LEU A 131 3.49 6.14 -8.98
C LEU A 131 2.76 4.97 -8.31
N ILE A 132 1.88 4.27 -9.03
CA ILE A 132 1.19 3.07 -8.53
C ILE A 132 2.18 1.96 -8.20
N ILE A 133 3.15 1.66 -9.08
CA ILE A 133 4.16 0.63 -8.84
C ILE A 133 4.95 0.94 -7.56
N ASN A 134 5.42 2.18 -7.41
CA ASN A 134 6.14 2.59 -6.21
C ASN A 134 5.26 2.51 -4.95
N LEU A 135 4.00 2.93 -5.04
CA LEU A 135 3.05 2.79 -3.94
C LEU A 135 2.87 1.33 -3.53
N LEU A 136 2.65 0.44 -4.50
CA LEU A 136 2.50 -0.99 -4.25
C LEU A 136 3.77 -1.59 -3.64
N LEU A 137 4.96 -1.27 -4.18
CA LEU A 137 6.24 -1.73 -3.65
C LEU A 137 6.44 -1.26 -2.21
N HIS A 138 6.27 0.03 -1.94
CA HIS A 138 6.43 0.57 -0.59
C HIS A 138 5.46 -0.13 0.36
N LEU A 139 4.16 -0.06 0.08
CA LEU A 139 3.11 -0.64 0.91
C LEU A 139 3.32 -2.14 1.19
N TYR A 140 3.64 -2.92 0.16
CA TYR A 140 3.87 -4.35 0.26
C TYR A 140 5.05 -4.66 1.19
N PHE A 141 6.18 -4.00 1.00
CA PHE A 141 7.36 -4.24 1.82
C PHE A 141 7.24 -3.66 3.23
N SER A 142 6.51 -2.55 3.46
CA SER A 142 6.23 -2.06 4.82
C SER A 142 5.37 -3.05 5.61
N ILE A 143 4.41 -3.71 4.94
CA ILE A 143 3.58 -4.75 5.57
C ILE A 143 4.43 -5.99 5.85
N LEU A 144 5.18 -6.49 4.85
CA LEU A 144 6.06 -7.64 5.03
C LEU A 144 7.11 -7.44 6.13
N ALA A 145 7.64 -6.22 6.30
CA ALA A 145 8.64 -5.91 7.32
C ALA A 145 8.16 -6.22 8.76
N LYS A 146 6.84 -6.23 8.99
CA LYS A 146 6.24 -6.55 10.31
C LYS A 146 6.22 -8.04 10.61
N TYR A 147 6.46 -8.89 9.61
CA TYR A 147 6.35 -10.34 9.74
C TYR A 147 7.71 -10.99 10.00
N ASN A 148 7.69 -12.08 10.74
CA ASN A 148 8.89 -12.88 10.97
C ASN A 148 9.26 -13.69 9.70
N GLY A 149 10.49 -14.23 9.68
CA GLY A 149 10.98 -15.00 8.53
C GLY A 149 10.10 -16.19 8.13
N ARG A 150 9.50 -16.89 9.10
CA ARG A 150 8.58 -18.01 8.83
C ARG A 150 7.34 -17.52 8.09
N GLN A 151 6.73 -16.43 8.54
CA GLN A 151 5.56 -15.83 7.89
C GLN A 151 5.90 -15.32 6.48
N LYS A 152 7.03 -14.63 6.31
CA LYS A 152 7.51 -14.19 4.99
C LYS A 152 7.71 -15.36 4.03
N TYR A 153 8.30 -16.45 4.52
CA TYR A 153 8.49 -17.69 3.74
C TYR A 153 7.16 -18.30 3.33
N ILE A 154 6.19 -18.43 4.26
CA ILE A 154 4.86 -18.97 3.95
C ILE A 154 4.18 -18.13 2.86
N ILE A 155 4.16 -16.80 3.01
CA ILE A 155 3.55 -15.88 2.02
C ILE A 155 4.25 -16.02 0.66
N TYR A 156 5.58 -16.09 0.65
CA TYR A 156 6.37 -16.29 -0.56
C TYR A 156 5.99 -17.58 -1.30
N GLN A 157 5.80 -18.69 -0.58
CA GLN A 157 5.41 -19.96 -1.20
C GLN A 157 3.95 -19.96 -1.68
N LEU A 158 3.03 -19.37 -0.92
CA LEU A 158 1.64 -19.23 -1.33
C LEU A 158 1.50 -18.41 -2.63
N ALA A 159 2.29 -17.35 -2.79
CA ALA A 159 2.33 -16.55 -4.02
C ALA A 159 2.75 -17.35 -5.25
N ARG A 160 3.46 -18.46 -5.05
CA ARG A 160 3.91 -19.38 -6.10
C ARG A 160 2.97 -20.57 -6.29
N GLY A 161 1.75 -20.49 -5.75
CA GLY A 161 0.71 -21.50 -5.90
C GLY A 161 0.91 -22.74 -5.04
N LYS A 162 1.82 -22.71 -4.05
CA LYS A 162 1.96 -23.82 -3.10
C LYS A 162 0.79 -23.86 -2.13
N THR A 163 0.34 -25.05 -1.80
CA THR A 163 -0.70 -25.32 -0.80
C THR A 163 -0.14 -25.23 0.62
N GLN A 164 -1.01 -25.05 1.62
CA GLN A 164 -0.57 -25.02 3.02
C GLN A 164 0.02 -26.38 3.44
N GLU A 165 -0.48 -27.47 2.86
CA GLU A 165 -0.02 -28.83 3.09
C GLU A 165 1.41 -29.04 2.54
N GLU A 166 1.68 -28.60 1.30
CA GLU A 166 3.03 -28.64 0.73
C GLU A 166 4.03 -27.81 1.55
N ILE A 167 3.62 -26.61 1.98
CA ILE A 167 4.48 -25.74 2.80
C ILE A 167 4.73 -26.38 4.17
N ALA A 168 3.70 -27.00 4.76
CA ALA A 168 3.80 -27.67 6.04
C ALA A 168 4.79 -28.84 6.00
N ALA A 169 4.77 -29.63 4.93
CA ALA A 169 5.73 -30.72 4.72
C ALA A 169 7.18 -30.22 4.64
N VAL A 170 7.44 -29.11 3.93
CA VAL A 170 8.80 -28.54 3.83
C VAL A 170 9.28 -27.93 5.16
N LEU A 171 8.37 -27.35 5.93
CA LEU A 171 8.67 -26.75 7.24
C LEU A 171 8.61 -27.74 8.41
N ASP A 172 8.45 -29.04 8.13
CA ASP A 172 8.29 -30.11 9.11
C ASP A 172 7.28 -29.75 10.21
N THR A 173 6.06 -29.42 9.79
CA THR A 173 5.02 -28.91 10.69
C THR A 173 3.63 -29.32 10.20
N SER A 174 2.58 -28.95 10.96
CA SER A 174 1.20 -29.24 10.57
C SER A 174 0.60 -28.12 9.72
N GLN A 175 -0.36 -28.47 8.85
CA GLN A 175 -1.18 -27.51 8.10
C GLN A 175 -1.86 -26.49 9.05
N SER A 176 -2.34 -26.97 10.21
CA SER A 176 -2.90 -26.10 11.25
C SER A 176 -1.91 -25.06 11.77
N SER A 177 -0.61 -25.39 11.88
CA SER A 177 0.43 -24.42 12.27
C SER A 177 0.60 -23.33 11.20
N ILE A 178 0.52 -23.69 9.92
CA ILE A 178 0.55 -22.73 8.81
C ILE A 178 -0.67 -21.80 8.88
N SER A 179 -1.87 -22.36 9.00
CA SER A 179 -3.11 -21.60 9.17
C SER A 179 -3.06 -20.65 10.37
N GLN A 180 -2.54 -21.10 11.52
CA GLN A 180 -2.37 -20.24 12.69
C GLN A 180 -1.38 -19.10 12.45
N SER A 181 -0.30 -19.35 11.72
CA SER A 181 0.70 -18.33 11.37
C SER A 181 0.12 -17.20 10.50
N LEU A 182 -0.93 -17.51 9.74
CA LEU A 182 -1.61 -16.61 8.81
C LEU A 182 -2.88 -15.97 9.37
N LYS A 183 -3.40 -16.43 10.52
CA LYS A 183 -4.73 -16.05 11.05
C LYS A 183 -4.96 -14.54 11.20
N LYS A 184 -3.90 -13.77 11.47
CA LYS A 184 -3.94 -12.30 11.64
C LYS A 184 -3.27 -11.53 10.49
N ILE A 185 -2.95 -12.23 9.40
CA ILE A 185 -2.28 -11.66 8.23
C ILE A 185 -3.30 -11.62 7.10
N ASN A 186 -3.45 -10.47 6.47
CA ASN A 186 -4.22 -10.37 5.22
C ASN A 186 -3.38 -10.89 4.03
N TRP A 187 -3.05 -12.18 4.06
CA TRP A 187 -2.12 -12.77 3.08
C TRP A 187 -2.72 -12.79 1.68
N ALA A 188 -4.05 -12.91 1.55
CA ALA A 188 -4.75 -12.81 0.28
C ALA A 188 -4.48 -11.46 -0.43
N LEU A 189 -4.48 -10.35 0.34
CA LEU A 189 -4.10 -9.03 -0.18
C LEU A 189 -2.65 -9.02 -0.69
N LEU A 190 -1.73 -9.67 0.01
CA LEU A 190 -0.33 -9.76 -0.43
C LEU A 190 -0.17 -10.64 -1.68
N LEU A 191 -0.96 -11.71 -1.82
CA LEU A 191 -0.97 -12.52 -3.03
C LEU A 191 -1.50 -11.72 -4.23
N LYS A 192 -2.57 -10.93 -4.04
CA LYS A 192 -3.10 -10.05 -5.08
C LYS A 192 -2.05 -9.03 -5.56
N THR A 193 -1.16 -8.54 -4.67
CA THR A 193 -0.02 -7.73 -5.12
C THR A 193 0.89 -8.49 -6.09
N ASN A 194 1.22 -9.75 -5.79
CA ASN A 194 2.06 -10.56 -6.66
C ASN A 194 1.39 -10.81 -8.02
N GLU A 195 0.08 -11.07 -8.02
CA GLU A 195 -0.71 -11.22 -9.25
C GLU A 195 -0.72 -9.94 -10.10
N ILE A 196 -0.87 -8.76 -9.46
CA ILE A 196 -0.81 -7.46 -10.15
C ILE A 196 0.56 -7.24 -10.79
N PHE A 197 1.66 -7.55 -10.09
CA PHE A 197 3.01 -7.43 -10.64
C PHE A 197 3.28 -8.41 -11.77
N TYR A 198 2.81 -9.65 -11.65
CA TYR A 198 2.95 -10.65 -12.72
C TYR A 198 2.22 -10.20 -14.00
N ASN A 199 1.03 -9.64 -13.85
CA ASN A 199 0.19 -9.22 -14.97
C ASN A 199 0.37 -7.75 -15.34
N LEU A 200 1.41 -7.06 -14.84
CA LEU A 200 1.50 -5.60 -14.88
C LEU A 200 1.39 -5.01 -16.30
N GLN A 201 1.77 -5.76 -17.36
CA GLN A 201 1.60 -5.33 -18.76
C GLN A 201 0.13 -5.12 -19.12
N GLN A 202 -0.73 -6.03 -18.65
CA GLN A 202 -2.18 -5.89 -18.75
C GLN A 202 -2.62 -4.69 -17.91
N TYR A 203 -1.91 -4.44 -16.79
CA TYR A 203 -2.21 -3.33 -15.88
C TYR A 203 -1.97 -1.91 -16.36
N ILE A 204 -1.22 -1.77 -17.43
CA ILE A 204 -0.56 -0.52 -17.78
C ILE A 204 -1.04 0.01 -19.13
N LYS A 205 -1.98 -0.70 -19.79
CA LYS A 205 -2.55 -0.29 -21.06
C LYS A 205 -3.78 0.61 -20.82
N ILE A 206 -3.59 1.91 -21.09
CA ILE A 206 -4.61 3.00 -21.12
C ILE A 206 -4.97 3.57 -19.73
N CYS A 207 -4.13 4.48 -19.23
CA CYS A 207 -4.55 5.53 -18.30
C CYS A 207 -4.94 6.78 -19.09
N SER A 208 -6.18 6.84 -19.56
CA SER A 208 -6.76 8.09 -20.06
C SER A 208 -8.25 8.07 -19.72
N ASP A 209 -8.74 9.11 -19.05
CA ASP A 209 -10.13 9.34 -18.58
C ASP A 209 -10.51 8.93 -17.13
N ILE A 210 -9.65 9.17 -16.13
CA ILE A 210 -9.92 8.72 -14.75
C ILE A 210 -10.43 9.89 -13.87
N CYS A 211 -11.42 9.60 -13.02
CA CYS A 211 -12.06 10.51 -12.05
C CYS A 211 -13.03 11.60 -12.57
N LYS A 212 -13.76 11.38 -13.68
CA LYS A 212 -14.89 12.25 -14.07
C LYS A 212 -16.10 12.03 -13.14
N GLY A 213 -16.80 13.10 -12.78
CA GLY A 213 -17.97 13.10 -11.90
C GLY A 213 -17.85 14.13 -10.79
N THR A 214 -18.98 14.71 -10.37
CA THR A 214 -19.02 15.86 -9.45
C THR A 214 -18.83 15.46 -7.99
N TYR A 215 -19.18 14.22 -7.64
CA TYR A 215 -19.25 13.75 -6.26
C TYR A 215 -18.50 12.45 -6.02
N ILE A 216 -18.14 12.24 -4.75
CA ILE A 216 -17.68 10.96 -4.23
C ILE A 216 -18.70 10.50 -3.20
N ALA A 217 -19.38 9.39 -3.46
CA ALA A 217 -20.20 8.71 -2.47
C ALA A 217 -19.34 7.71 -1.69
N LEU A 218 -19.53 7.66 -0.38
CA LEU A 218 -18.99 6.63 0.50
C LEU A 218 -20.15 5.83 1.07
N ILE A 219 -20.10 4.52 0.93
CA ILE A 219 -20.96 3.59 1.66
C ILE A 219 -20.01 2.66 2.42
N ALA A 220 -20.23 2.52 3.72
CA ALA A 220 -19.40 1.68 4.56
C ALA A 220 -20.26 0.84 5.50
N ALA A 221 -19.83 -0.40 5.71
CA ALA A 221 -20.54 -1.36 6.53
C ALA A 221 -19.58 -2.12 7.44
N TRP A 222 -20.06 -2.53 8.61
CA TRP A 222 -19.32 -3.30 9.59
C TRP A 222 -20.23 -4.33 10.27
N PRO A 223 -19.68 -5.46 10.74
CA PRO A 223 -20.47 -6.45 11.48
C PRO A 223 -21.06 -5.83 12.75
N THR A 224 -22.33 -6.12 13.06
CA THR A 224 -23.04 -5.56 14.23
C THR A 224 -22.30 -5.76 15.56
N LYS A 225 -21.54 -6.86 15.69
CA LYS A 225 -20.74 -7.20 16.88
C LYS A 225 -19.37 -6.50 16.95
N ALA A 226 -18.92 -5.88 15.87
CA ALA A 226 -17.58 -5.29 15.79
C ALA A 226 -17.50 -3.90 16.42
N ASN A 227 -18.57 -3.10 16.33
CA ASN A 227 -18.63 -1.76 16.91
C ASN A 227 -20.03 -1.45 17.44
N ASP A 228 -20.10 -0.76 18.59
CA ASP A 228 -21.33 -0.26 19.16
C ASP A 228 -21.90 0.90 18.32
N GLU A 229 -23.19 0.83 17.98
CA GLU A 229 -23.87 1.84 17.14
C GLU A 229 -23.74 3.26 17.71
N ARG A 230 -23.78 3.43 19.03
CA ARG A 230 -23.62 4.73 19.69
C ARG A 230 -22.21 5.28 19.49
N VAL A 231 -21.20 4.43 19.53
CA VAL A 231 -19.79 4.82 19.26
C VAL A 231 -19.67 5.30 17.82
N VAL A 232 -20.22 4.55 16.86
CA VAL A 232 -20.21 4.94 15.44
C VAL A 232 -20.96 6.26 15.24
N ARG A 233 -22.15 6.42 15.83
CA ARG A 233 -22.94 7.66 15.73
C ARG A 233 -22.17 8.87 16.27
N ASN A 234 -21.48 8.73 17.40
CA ASN A 234 -20.65 9.80 17.95
C ASN A 234 -19.47 10.15 17.04
N LEU A 235 -18.81 9.14 16.47
CA LEU A 235 -17.74 9.33 15.50
C LEU A 235 -18.24 10.09 14.26
N LEU A 236 -19.36 9.65 13.66
CA LEU A 236 -19.94 10.31 12.48
C LEU A 236 -20.30 11.76 12.77
N ASN A 237 -20.83 12.08 13.96
CA ASN A 237 -21.10 13.46 14.37
C ASN A 237 -19.80 14.30 14.42
N SER A 238 -18.72 13.77 15.00
CA SER A 238 -17.42 14.44 15.04
C SER A 238 -16.85 14.65 13.65
N ILE A 239 -16.91 13.63 12.78
CA ILE A 239 -16.44 13.70 11.39
C ILE A 239 -17.23 14.75 10.60
N ASN A 240 -18.56 14.74 10.72
CA ASN A 240 -19.43 15.71 10.06
C ASN A 240 -19.11 17.17 10.46
N GLN A 241 -18.64 17.40 11.69
CA GLN A 241 -18.22 18.72 12.15
C GLN A 241 -16.82 19.10 11.63
N GLU A 242 -15.83 18.21 11.81
CA GLU A 242 -14.42 18.46 11.50
C GLU A 242 -14.14 18.58 10.00
N TYR A 243 -14.91 17.86 9.17
CA TYR A 243 -14.74 17.78 7.71
C TYR A 243 -15.91 18.44 6.95
N SER A 244 -16.61 19.37 7.60
CA SER A 244 -17.77 20.08 7.03
C SER A 244 -17.47 20.86 5.74
N ASP A 245 -16.21 21.20 5.49
CA ASP A 245 -15.72 21.90 4.30
C ASP A 245 -15.61 21.01 3.03
N ILE A 246 -15.62 19.68 3.20
CA ILE A 246 -15.57 18.70 2.10
C ILE A 246 -16.86 17.87 1.97
N ILE A 247 -17.65 17.79 3.05
CA ILE A 247 -18.88 17.01 3.10
C ILE A 247 -20.00 17.78 2.39
N ARG A 248 -20.51 17.22 1.29
CA ARG A 248 -21.70 17.74 0.61
C ARG A 248 -22.98 17.38 1.37
N SER A 249 -23.07 16.13 1.81
CA SER A 249 -24.21 15.61 2.56
C SER A 249 -23.68 14.75 3.70
N LYS A 250 -24.15 15.06 4.92
CA LYS A 250 -23.66 14.47 6.17
C LYS A 250 -23.66 12.95 6.12
N LEU A 251 -22.59 12.36 6.67
CA LEU A 251 -22.52 10.93 6.94
C LEU A 251 -23.61 10.57 7.94
N ILE A 252 -24.43 9.57 7.60
CA ILE A 252 -25.54 9.12 8.43
C ILE A 252 -25.64 7.60 8.41
N LEU A 253 -26.05 7.03 9.55
CA LEU A 253 -26.38 5.61 9.64
C LEU A 253 -27.55 5.27 8.72
N THR A 254 -27.44 4.13 8.05
CA THR A 254 -28.45 3.60 7.13
C THR A 254 -28.69 2.13 7.42
N SER A 255 -29.81 1.61 6.91
CA SER A 255 -30.13 0.18 6.97
C SER A 255 -29.65 -0.52 5.70
N LEU A 256 -28.93 -1.63 5.85
CA LEU A 256 -28.60 -2.54 4.76
C LEU A 256 -29.87 -3.31 4.36
N SER A 257 -30.30 -3.23 3.10
CA SER A 257 -31.47 -3.96 2.59
C SER A 257 -31.06 -5.29 1.94
N SER A 258 -30.29 -6.12 2.63
CA SER A 258 -29.98 -7.48 2.18
C SER A 258 -30.34 -8.47 3.28
N GLU A 259 -30.87 -9.62 2.90
CA GLU A 259 -31.62 -10.61 3.71
C GLU A 259 -30.87 -11.26 4.89
N ASP A 260 -29.66 -10.81 5.22
CA ASP A 260 -28.87 -11.27 6.37
C ASP A 260 -28.45 -10.08 7.26
N ASP A 261 -29.24 -9.83 8.32
CA ASP A 261 -29.23 -8.72 9.31
C ASP A 261 -27.94 -8.55 10.17
N ASP A 262 -26.76 -8.97 9.70
CA ASP A 262 -25.52 -9.01 10.50
C ASP A 262 -24.61 -7.78 10.36
N PHE A 263 -25.00 -6.77 9.57
CA PHE A 263 -24.19 -5.57 9.31
C PHE A 263 -24.96 -4.28 9.53
N TYR A 264 -24.30 -3.31 10.16
CA TYR A 264 -24.73 -1.91 10.15
C TYR A 264 -24.04 -1.16 9.01
N GLU A 265 -24.65 -0.05 8.59
CA GLU A 265 -24.16 0.77 7.49
C GLU A 265 -24.19 2.26 7.85
N PHE A 266 -23.29 3.03 7.23
CA PHE A 266 -23.49 4.45 7.02
C PHE A 266 -23.12 4.84 5.60
N GLN A 267 -23.64 5.98 5.16
CA GLN A 267 -23.25 6.57 3.88
C GLN A 267 -23.10 8.07 3.96
N GLY A 268 -22.32 8.64 3.04
CA GLY A 268 -22.00 10.06 2.95
C GLY A 268 -21.73 10.51 1.51
N LEU A 269 -21.80 11.81 1.28
CA LEU A 269 -21.50 12.42 -0.01
C LEU A 269 -20.49 13.55 0.14
N PHE A 270 -19.45 13.55 -0.68
CA PHE A 270 -18.39 14.56 -0.72
C PHE A 270 -18.32 15.22 -2.09
N TYR A 271 -17.81 16.44 -2.15
CA TYR A 271 -17.42 17.05 -3.42
C TYR A 271 -16.16 16.37 -3.98
N ASN A 272 -16.14 16.12 -5.29
CA ASN A 272 -14.97 15.58 -5.98
C ASN A 272 -13.99 16.69 -6.40
N GLU A 273 -13.50 17.46 -5.42
CA GLU A 273 -12.57 18.58 -5.62
C GLU A 273 -11.10 18.11 -5.50
N GLN A 274 -10.26 18.46 -6.49
CA GLN A 274 -8.87 17.99 -6.58
C GLN A 274 -8.02 18.39 -5.37
N ASP A 275 -8.10 19.66 -4.99
CA ASP A 275 -7.33 20.29 -3.93
C ASP A 275 -7.75 19.84 -2.52
N LYS A 276 -8.86 19.10 -2.42
CA LYS A 276 -9.41 18.62 -1.14
C LYS A 276 -9.33 17.10 -0.97
N PHE A 277 -8.75 16.36 -1.92
CA PHE A 277 -8.65 14.90 -1.80
C PHE A 277 -7.83 14.46 -0.58
N ASN A 278 -6.79 15.21 -0.21
CA ASN A 278 -6.04 14.99 1.03
C ASN A 278 -6.93 15.01 2.28
N ARG A 279 -7.96 15.87 2.32
CA ARG A 279 -8.91 15.91 3.43
C ARG A 279 -9.85 14.72 3.42
N ILE A 280 -10.27 14.25 2.25
CA ILE A 280 -11.04 13.00 2.11
C ILE A 280 -10.22 11.80 2.59
N LEU A 281 -8.95 11.71 2.18
CA LEU A 281 -8.07 10.63 2.63
C LEU A 281 -7.81 10.69 4.14
N SER A 282 -7.66 11.89 4.71
CA SER A 282 -7.55 12.08 6.17
C SER A 282 -8.81 11.63 6.91
N LEU A 283 -10.00 11.95 6.37
CA LEU A 283 -11.28 11.48 6.92
C LEU A 283 -11.36 9.95 6.89
N ILE A 284 -10.98 9.32 5.78
CA ILE A 284 -10.95 7.85 5.68
C ILE A 284 -10.02 7.26 6.74
N VAL A 285 -8.80 7.81 6.89
CA VAL A 285 -7.85 7.37 7.92
C VAL A 285 -8.45 7.48 9.32
N ASP A 286 -9.10 8.60 9.65
CA ASP A 286 -9.74 8.80 10.96
C ASP A 286 -10.87 7.78 11.21
N ILE A 287 -11.67 7.45 10.20
CA ILE A 287 -12.72 6.42 10.31
C ILE A 287 -12.10 5.04 10.56
N TYR A 288 -11.07 4.66 9.80
CA TYR A 288 -10.46 3.32 9.88
C TYR A 288 -9.60 3.08 11.12
N ILE A 289 -9.11 4.15 11.76
CA ILE A 289 -8.43 4.07 13.06
C ILE A 289 -9.42 3.76 14.19
N GLU A 290 -10.64 4.30 14.10
CA GLU A 290 -11.64 4.22 15.18
C GLU A 290 -12.57 3.00 15.04
N LEU A 291 -12.84 2.54 13.81
CA LEU A 291 -13.79 1.45 13.54
C LEU A 291 -13.10 0.13 13.17
N GLN A 292 -13.58 -0.96 13.78
CA GLN A 292 -13.10 -2.31 13.50
C GLN A 292 -13.96 -3.02 12.45
N GLY A 293 -13.32 -3.86 11.62
CA GLY A 293 -14.05 -4.71 10.66
C GLY A 293 -14.80 -3.95 9.57
N LEU A 294 -14.41 -2.71 9.30
CA LEU A 294 -15.06 -1.87 8.29
C LEU A 294 -14.72 -2.33 6.87
N TYR A 295 -15.76 -2.41 6.05
CA TYR A 295 -15.68 -2.48 4.59
C TYR A 295 -16.26 -1.18 4.02
N SER A 296 -15.68 -0.65 2.95
CA SER A 296 -16.12 0.63 2.38
C SER A 296 -15.97 0.64 0.86
N GLY A 297 -17.00 1.14 0.19
CA GLY A 297 -16.97 1.45 -1.23
C GLY A 297 -17.01 2.95 -1.47
N LEU A 298 -16.05 3.44 -2.26
CA LEU A 298 -16.05 4.80 -2.80
C LEU A 298 -16.55 4.77 -4.25
N GLY A 299 -17.56 5.57 -4.55
CA GLY A 299 -18.08 5.72 -5.90
C GLY A 299 -17.94 7.16 -6.37
N ILE A 300 -17.11 7.38 -7.40
CA ILE A 300 -17.01 8.69 -8.05
C ILE A 300 -18.07 8.76 -9.14
N GLY A 301 -18.86 9.84 -9.16
CA GLY A 301 -19.92 10.01 -10.16
C GLY A 301 -20.78 11.23 -9.89
N ASP A 302 -21.98 11.24 -10.47
CA ASP A 302 -22.95 12.31 -10.33
C ASP A 302 -24.16 11.84 -9.53
N ILE A 303 -24.95 12.80 -9.04
CA ILE A 303 -26.22 12.57 -8.34
C ILE A 303 -27.35 13.01 -9.28
N ALA A 304 -28.26 12.09 -9.59
CA ALA A 304 -29.37 12.32 -10.52
C ALA A 304 -30.57 13.00 -9.82
N THR A 305 -30.72 12.78 -8.51
CA THR A 305 -31.81 13.34 -7.69
C THR A 305 -31.45 14.70 -7.06
N LYS A 306 -32.43 15.36 -6.43
CA LYS A 306 -32.18 16.58 -5.66
C LYS A 306 -31.24 16.30 -4.48
N ILE A 307 -30.15 17.07 -4.41
CA ILE A 307 -29.17 16.94 -3.33
C ILE A 307 -29.77 17.41 -2.00
N ARG A 308 -29.52 16.63 -0.94
CA ARG A 308 -30.01 16.84 0.43
C ARG A 308 -28.87 17.12 1.40
N ASN A 309 -29.20 17.60 2.60
CA ASN A 309 -28.20 17.86 3.65
C ASN A 309 -27.69 16.57 4.30
N GLU A 310 -28.50 15.53 4.33
CA GLU A 310 -28.14 14.20 4.81
C GLU A 310 -28.08 13.24 3.63
N ALA A 311 -27.15 12.29 3.68
CA ALA A 311 -26.96 11.33 2.61
C ALA A 311 -28.04 10.23 2.65
N LEU A 312 -29.32 10.58 2.57
CA LEU A 312 -30.43 9.63 2.58
C LEU A 312 -31.47 9.96 1.52
N GLY A 313 -31.88 8.95 0.75
CA GLY A 313 -32.84 9.10 -0.34
C GLY A 313 -32.31 9.93 -1.51
N MET A 314 -30.99 9.87 -1.75
CA MET A 314 -30.35 10.37 -2.96
C MET A 314 -29.96 9.20 -3.85
N ASP A 315 -30.03 9.41 -5.15
CA ASP A 315 -29.67 8.42 -6.16
C ASP A 315 -28.81 9.03 -7.28
N GLY A 316 -27.94 8.21 -7.87
CA GLY A 316 -27.01 8.58 -8.93
C GLY A 316 -25.81 7.64 -9.04
N THR A 317 -25.02 7.81 -10.10
CA THR A 317 -23.88 6.94 -10.44
C THR A 317 -22.85 6.85 -9.32
N ALA A 318 -22.69 7.90 -8.52
CA ALA A 318 -21.82 7.87 -7.34
C ALA A 318 -22.25 6.79 -6.32
N PHE A 319 -23.53 6.76 -5.91
CA PHE A 319 -24.02 5.76 -4.94
C PHE A 319 -24.09 4.35 -5.52
N TYR A 320 -24.49 4.19 -6.78
CA TYR A 320 -24.49 2.89 -7.45
C TYR A 320 -23.10 2.25 -7.45
N ARG A 321 -22.07 3.03 -7.82
CA ARG A 321 -20.67 2.57 -7.81
C ARG A 321 -20.19 2.27 -6.40
N ALA A 322 -20.47 3.13 -5.42
CA ALA A 322 -20.09 2.90 -4.03
C ALA A 322 -20.70 1.59 -3.48
N ARG A 323 -21.96 1.30 -3.83
CA ARG A 323 -22.67 0.08 -3.45
C ARG A 323 -22.05 -1.16 -4.09
N GLU A 324 -21.77 -1.10 -5.39
CA GLU A 324 -21.13 -2.18 -6.13
C GLU A 324 -19.75 -2.53 -5.54
N VAL A 325 -18.96 -1.50 -5.24
CA VAL A 325 -17.65 -1.67 -4.61
C VAL A 325 -17.78 -2.29 -3.23
N LEU A 326 -18.72 -1.83 -2.40
CA LEU A 326 -18.93 -2.41 -1.07
C LEU A 326 -19.27 -3.91 -1.15
N ALA A 327 -20.08 -4.32 -2.13
CA ALA A 327 -20.36 -5.73 -2.37
C ALA A 327 -19.10 -6.51 -2.77
N SER A 328 -18.27 -5.96 -3.66
CA SER A 328 -16.99 -6.60 -4.03
C SER A 328 -15.99 -6.68 -2.87
N CYS A 329 -16.01 -5.70 -1.97
CA CYS A 329 -15.19 -5.67 -0.77
C CYS A 329 -15.48 -6.86 0.13
N PHE A 330 -16.76 -7.22 0.31
CA PHE A 330 -17.15 -8.43 1.05
C PHE A 330 -16.69 -9.72 0.37
N SER A 331 -16.90 -9.86 -0.94
CA SER A 331 -16.54 -11.09 -1.66
C SER A 331 -15.03 -11.29 -1.75
N GLN A 332 -14.26 -10.21 -1.96
CA GLN A 332 -12.80 -10.24 -2.12
C GLN A 332 -12.05 -10.10 -0.78
N LYS A 333 -12.76 -9.87 0.33
CA LYS A 333 -12.17 -9.57 1.64
C LYS A 333 -11.21 -8.38 1.62
N MET A 334 -11.52 -7.38 0.78
CA MET A 334 -10.80 -6.12 0.69
C MET A 334 -11.54 -5.05 1.47
N GLN A 335 -10.85 -4.30 2.33
CA GLN A 335 -11.50 -3.37 3.25
C GLN A 335 -11.99 -2.11 2.54
N LEU A 336 -11.22 -1.57 1.60
CA LEU A 336 -11.55 -0.32 0.92
C LEU A 336 -11.37 -0.48 -0.58
N GLY A 337 -12.42 -0.13 -1.33
CA GLY A 337 -12.37 -0.05 -2.77
C GLY A 337 -12.83 1.30 -3.30
N ILE A 338 -12.60 1.51 -4.59
CA ILE A 338 -13.05 2.70 -5.30
C ILE A 338 -13.46 2.36 -6.73
N LYS A 339 -14.46 3.06 -7.25
CA LYS A 339 -14.92 2.92 -8.63
C LYS A 339 -15.26 4.25 -9.27
N PHE A 340 -14.75 4.48 -10.48
CA PHE A 340 -15.05 5.68 -11.28
C PHE A 340 -15.50 5.40 -12.71
N SER A 341 -15.01 4.37 -13.41
CA SER A 341 -15.50 4.04 -14.77
C SER A 341 -14.78 2.85 -15.42
N ASN A 342 -13.54 2.58 -15.06
CA ASN A 342 -12.71 1.53 -15.66
C ASN A 342 -12.36 0.48 -14.61
N ASN A 343 -12.99 -0.70 -14.73
CA ASN A 343 -12.81 -1.84 -13.82
C ASN A 343 -11.34 -2.11 -13.48
N PHE A 344 -10.46 -1.90 -14.46
CA PHE A 344 -9.07 -2.24 -14.34
C PHE A 344 -8.26 -1.31 -13.41
N ILE A 345 -8.40 -0.01 -13.61
CA ILE A 345 -7.68 1.00 -12.82
C ILE A 345 -8.34 1.13 -11.45
N ASP A 346 -9.67 0.97 -11.40
CA ASP A 346 -10.42 0.83 -10.16
C ASP A 346 -9.78 -0.24 -9.25
N ASP A 347 -9.42 -1.41 -9.80
CA ASP A 347 -8.77 -2.50 -9.06
C ASP A 347 -7.38 -2.11 -8.50
N LEU A 348 -6.56 -1.39 -9.27
CA LEU A 348 -5.26 -0.90 -8.79
C LEU A 348 -5.41 0.08 -7.63
N TYR A 349 -6.35 1.03 -7.75
CA TYR A 349 -6.56 2.06 -6.74
C TYR A 349 -7.16 1.44 -5.48
N ALA A 350 -8.13 0.54 -5.64
CA ALA A 350 -8.67 -0.26 -4.55
C ALA A 350 -7.58 -1.05 -3.84
N HIS A 351 -6.64 -1.64 -4.59
CA HIS A 351 -5.54 -2.42 -4.02
C HIS A 351 -4.54 -1.57 -3.24
N VAL A 352 -4.11 -0.44 -3.80
CA VAL A 352 -3.26 0.55 -3.12
C VAL A 352 -3.94 1.05 -1.85
N LEU A 353 -5.21 1.43 -1.92
CA LEU A 353 -5.99 1.91 -0.77
C LEU A 353 -6.12 0.81 0.30
N SER A 354 -6.43 -0.43 -0.09
CA SER A 354 -6.54 -1.55 0.85
C SER A 354 -5.23 -1.86 1.56
N LEU A 355 -4.09 -1.85 0.85
CA LEU A 355 -2.76 -2.00 1.47
C LEU A 355 -2.44 -0.83 2.40
N PHE A 356 -2.81 0.39 2.01
CA PHE A 356 -2.65 1.57 2.85
C PHE A 356 -3.44 1.45 4.16
N ILE A 357 -4.68 0.94 4.10
CA ILE A 357 -5.49 0.65 5.29
C ILE A 357 -4.82 -0.40 6.19
N GLU A 358 -4.18 -1.43 5.63
CA GLU A 358 -3.46 -2.45 6.40
C GLU A 358 -2.27 -1.84 7.19
N ILE A 359 -1.63 -0.79 6.67
CA ILE A 359 -0.60 -0.06 7.42
C ILE A 359 -1.20 0.69 8.60
N ILE A 360 -2.22 1.51 8.37
CA ILE A 360 -2.77 2.38 9.44
C ILE A 360 -3.40 1.56 10.58
N LYS A 361 -4.01 0.41 10.28
CA LYS A 361 -4.64 -0.46 11.28
C LYS A 361 -3.66 -1.14 12.23
N SER A 362 -2.38 -1.17 11.87
CA SER A 362 -1.35 -1.73 12.73
C SER A 362 -0.92 -0.79 13.87
N TRP A 363 -1.36 0.47 13.84
CA TRP A 363 -0.97 1.45 14.83
C TRP A 363 -1.75 1.28 16.14
N SER A 364 -1.04 1.45 17.24
CA SER A 364 -1.65 1.65 18.55
C SER A 364 -2.34 3.03 18.64
N PRO A 365 -3.30 3.23 19.54
CA PRO A 365 -4.00 4.52 19.70
C PRO A 365 -3.05 5.72 19.88
N LYS A 366 -1.93 5.54 20.62
CA LYS A 366 -0.93 6.60 20.81
C LYS A 366 -0.14 6.91 19.53
N GLN A 367 0.17 5.89 18.73
CA GLN A 367 0.83 6.08 17.43
C GLN A 367 -0.10 6.81 16.46
N SER A 368 -1.34 6.35 16.32
CA SER A 368 -2.36 6.98 15.48
C SER A 368 -2.59 8.45 15.85
N LEU A 369 -2.70 8.75 17.14
CA LEU A 369 -2.88 10.13 17.61
C LEU A 369 -1.65 11.01 17.32
N ALA A 370 -0.44 10.50 17.53
CA ALA A 370 0.79 11.22 17.21
C ALA A 370 0.89 11.53 15.71
N VAL A 371 0.61 10.55 14.85
CA VAL A 371 0.56 10.71 13.39
C VAL A 371 -0.50 11.74 13.00
N ARG A 372 -1.72 11.66 13.55
CA ARG A 372 -2.80 12.61 13.27
C ARG A 372 -2.42 14.05 13.60
N TYR A 373 -1.82 14.29 14.77
CA TYR A 373 -1.35 15.64 15.11
C TYR A 373 -0.21 16.11 14.20
N LYS A 374 0.72 15.22 13.87
CA LYS A 374 1.83 15.53 12.97
C LYS A 374 1.32 15.89 11.56
N GLN A 375 0.32 15.18 11.06
CA GLN A 375 -0.35 15.44 9.79
C GLN A 375 -1.12 16.77 9.78
N LYS A 376 -1.66 17.20 10.92
CA LYS A 376 -2.22 18.55 11.13
C LYS A 376 -1.16 19.66 11.21
N GLY A 377 0.11 19.36 10.94
CA GLY A 377 1.20 20.33 10.92
C GLY A 377 1.82 20.66 12.27
N LEU A 378 1.44 19.96 13.35
CA LEU A 378 2.01 20.22 14.67
C LEU A 378 3.48 19.80 14.73
N THR A 379 4.28 20.61 15.42
CA THR A 379 5.67 20.27 15.76
C THR A 379 5.71 19.20 16.83
N GLN A 380 6.83 18.48 16.94
CA GLN A 380 7.02 17.46 17.99
C GLN A 380 6.83 18.02 19.41
N ASN A 381 7.16 19.30 19.63
CA ASN A 381 6.96 19.96 20.93
C ASN A 381 5.48 20.23 21.23
N GLN A 382 4.70 20.65 20.23
CA GLN A 382 3.25 20.84 20.37
C GLN A 382 2.54 19.50 20.58
N ILE A 383 2.97 18.44 19.88
CA ILE A 383 2.42 17.08 20.07
C ILE A 383 2.72 16.58 21.49
N LYS A 384 3.95 16.78 21.97
CA LYS A 384 4.38 16.47 23.34
C LYS A 384 3.43 17.11 24.36
N GLU A 385 3.15 18.40 24.21
CA GLU A 385 2.24 19.15 25.10
C GLU A 385 0.80 18.63 25.02
N LYS A 386 0.26 18.43 23.80
CA LYS A 386 -1.11 17.92 23.61
C LYS A 386 -1.31 16.50 24.15
N MET A 387 -0.30 15.64 24.05
CA MET A 387 -0.38 14.25 24.48
C MET A 387 0.08 14.05 25.93
N ASN A 388 0.62 15.10 26.58
CA ASN A 388 1.27 15.01 27.88
C ASN A 388 2.34 13.88 27.93
N LEU A 389 3.23 13.86 26.94
CA LEU A 389 4.31 12.88 26.80
C LEU A 389 5.68 13.55 26.83
N SER A 390 6.77 12.77 26.82
CA SER A 390 8.10 13.31 26.54
C SER A 390 8.34 13.47 25.04
N ARG A 391 9.27 14.35 24.64
CA ARG A 391 9.62 14.53 23.22
C ARG A 391 10.18 13.25 22.60
N SER A 392 11.01 12.50 23.34
CA SER A 392 11.56 11.22 22.87
C SER A 392 10.47 10.18 22.66
N THR A 393 9.47 10.12 23.55
CA THR A 393 8.31 9.22 23.38
C THR A 393 7.48 9.57 22.14
N VAL A 394 7.29 10.86 21.83
CA VAL A 394 6.60 11.26 20.58
C VAL A 394 7.39 10.83 19.36
N VAL A 395 8.71 11.01 19.37
CA VAL A 395 9.59 10.56 18.27
C VAL A 395 9.52 9.04 18.11
N GLU A 396 9.56 8.28 19.20
CA GLU A 396 9.44 6.83 19.20
C GLU A 396 8.08 6.37 18.66
N HIS A 397 6.98 7.03 19.03
CA HIS A 397 5.65 6.75 18.47
C HIS A 397 5.61 7.00 16.95
N LEU A 398 6.11 8.15 16.48
CA LEU A 398 6.15 8.47 15.05
C LEU A 398 7.06 7.52 14.26
N GLN A 399 8.21 7.14 14.83
CA GLN A 399 9.13 6.18 14.21
C GLN A 399 8.50 4.80 14.10
N ARG A 400 7.89 4.28 15.18
CA ARG A 400 7.21 2.98 15.15
C ARG A 400 5.98 2.97 14.25
N ALA A 401 5.33 4.12 14.06
CA ALA A 401 4.25 4.28 13.09
C ALA A 401 4.74 4.35 11.64
N GLY A 402 6.05 4.53 11.42
CA GLY A 402 6.62 4.70 10.08
C GLY A 402 6.32 6.06 9.47
N TRP A 403 6.32 7.15 10.26
CA TRP A 403 5.87 8.49 9.82
C TRP A 403 6.41 8.93 8.46
N TYR A 404 7.72 8.81 8.21
CA TYR A 404 8.32 9.28 6.94
C TYR A 404 7.78 8.51 5.73
N GLU A 405 7.60 7.19 5.90
CA GLU A 405 7.06 6.35 4.85
C GLU A 405 5.57 6.61 4.65
N TYR A 406 4.81 6.72 5.75
CA TYR A 406 3.39 7.10 5.72
C TYR A 406 3.15 8.46 5.05
N GLU A 407 3.92 9.50 5.41
CA GLU A 407 3.77 10.85 4.86
C GLU A 407 3.99 10.85 3.35
N PHE A 408 5.02 10.15 2.88
CA PHE A 408 5.26 10.02 1.44
C PHE A 408 4.15 9.24 0.73
N ILE A 409 3.72 8.10 1.29
CA ILE A 409 2.66 7.27 0.71
C ILE A 409 1.34 8.06 0.66
N PHE A 410 0.97 8.74 1.75
CA PHE A 410 -0.21 9.58 1.83
C PHE A 410 -0.20 10.66 0.74
N ASN A 411 0.91 11.40 0.62
CA ASN A 411 1.06 12.43 -0.40
C ASN A 411 1.07 11.84 -1.82
N SER A 412 1.67 10.67 -2.01
CA SER A 412 1.70 9.95 -3.28
C SER A 412 0.32 9.48 -3.71
N ILE A 413 -0.49 8.95 -2.79
CA ILE A 413 -1.90 8.65 -3.04
C ILE A 413 -2.63 9.95 -3.40
N CYS A 414 -2.46 11.05 -2.66
CA CYS A 414 -3.10 12.32 -3.03
C CYS A 414 -2.73 12.77 -4.44
N ASN A 415 -1.44 12.69 -4.81
CA ASN A 415 -0.97 13.04 -6.14
C ASN A 415 -1.54 12.13 -7.22
N LEU A 416 -1.75 10.84 -6.93
CA LEU A 416 -2.37 9.89 -7.84
C LEU A 416 -3.75 10.39 -8.29
N PHE A 417 -4.55 10.87 -7.35
CA PHE A 417 -5.89 11.43 -7.61
C PHE A 417 -5.88 12.84 -8.25
N ILE A 418 -4.76 13.57 -8.20
CA ILE A 418 -4.60 14.88 -8.83
C ILE A 418 -4.13 14.75 -10.28
N LEU A 419 -3.15 13.87 -10.55
CA LEU A 419 -2.54 13.68 -11.87
C LEU A 419 -3.57 13.22 -12.92
N ASP A 420 -4.52 12.38 -12.51
CA ASP A 420 -5.54 11.79 -13.38
C ASP A 420 -6.56 12.78 -13.93
N LYS A 421 -6.77 13.93 -13.27
CA LYS A 421 -7.72 14.95 -13.73
C LYS A 421 -7.06 16.05 -14.57
N ASN A 422 -5.73 16.15 -14.56
CA ASN A 422 -4.97 17.12 -15.35
C ASN A 422 -4.50 16.56 -16.69
N THR A 423 -4.80 15.29 -16.99
CA THR A 423 -4.62 14.70 -18.32
C THR A 423 -5.76 15.11 -19.25
N THR A 424 -5.87 16.42 -19.50
CA THR A 424 -6.55 16.91 -20.72
C THR A 424 -5.62 16.62 -21.88
N ILE A 425 -6.15 15.95 -22.91
CA ILE A 425 -5.49 15.59 -24.18
C ILE A 425 -4.69 16.75 -24.75
#